data_AF-A0A7C0UXN6-F1
#
_entry.id   AF-A0A7C0UXN6-F1
#
_cell.length_a   1.000
_cell.length_b   1.000
_cell.length_c   1.000
_cell.angle_alpha   90.00
_cell.angle_beta   90.00
_cell.angle_gamma   90.00
#
_symmetry.space_group_name_H-M   'P 1'
#
loop_
_entity.id
_entity.type
_entity.pdbx_description
1 polymer ?
#
loop_
_entity_poly.entity_id
_entity_poly.type
_entity_poly.pdbx_seq_one_letter_code
_entity_poly.pdbx_strand_id
1 'polypeptide(L)'
;MCVGVRLKGIKEVSIVFFVSIFGVLLFSGFVPADANVSVEIETTGDVISEHYINAGGNAYLYVNGVNWTQYNPNYIAEHEELWGANGISMGTLENIFKKLEKSVRGEDVELTPKEYNILLSILGITDAEIGNFYVNELAPIFESHHQQIQSNIYEIEAFYRTLEKVHPDIYCESRQEVMKEHGLPSVKCGLHSKQCYNGRFYLHEGGLDYCIHTDEGHSEDGMGIHIKDVKVYDSDENSLTPIEITLYNDGEKTLKPIIKVYVKKNDMLLGKFEQEVDEVVGTKTYVLAWDNAGLKAGDYDLKVIVDLDKKEIINYAKFKILPEGTLQKNGEITSLKIVGEPYVGHEVAIETKIKNLGEIPSAFKVKADIYKDGKFVKHLESEKVLIEPNETQTFSLSYEVDELGEYEVKVRSNHNMEDAVIFKAIPSTPTGRFLTSPEVGIGSILLIVLSLYGMRYAYHKKKGYIKQSKPEIIPKNYKKIVKNGKKNGKKGTFVLVC
;
A
#
# COMPACT_ATOMS: atom_id res chain seq x y z
N MET A 1 -4.78 13.89 -41.44
CA MET A 1 -4.21 15.22 -41.75
C MET A 1 -3.22 15.03 -42.89
N CYS A 2 -3.42 15.66 -44.06
CA CYS A 2 -2.46 15.59 -45.17
C CYS A 2 -1.80 16.95 -45.34
N VAL A 3 -0.49 17.02 -45.13
CA VAL A 3 0.34 18.18 -45.48
C VAL A 3 1.43 17.66 -46.42
N GLY A 4 1.48 18.17 -47.64
CA GLY A 4 2.52 17.85 -48.61
C GLY A 4 3.27 19.11 -49.00
N VAL A 5 4.58 19.18 -48.71
CA VAL A 5 5.48 20.19 -49.27
C VAL A 5 6.81 19.52 -49.61
N ARG A 6 7.33 19.78 -50.81
CA ARG A 6 8.61 19.25 -51.30
C ARG A 6 9.54 20.43 -51.61
N LEU A 7 10.65 20.55 -50.87
CA LEU A 7 11.70 21.53 -51.17
C LEU A 7 13.08 20.89 -51.01
N LYS A 8 14.01 21.28 -51.88
CA LYS A 8 15.37 20.73 -51.94
C LYS A 8 16.37 21.88 -51.78
N GLY A 9 17.19 21.80 -50.72
CA GLY A 9 18.42 22.56 -50.56
C GLY A 9 18.29 24.01 -50.05
N ILE A 10 17.99 24.20 -48.76
CA ILE A 10 18.17 25.48 -48.03
C ILE A 10 18.48 25.15 -46.55
N LYS A 11 19.46 25.82 -45.91
CA LYS A 11 19.87 25.55 -44.51
C LYS A 11 19.30 26.51 -43.46
N GLU A 12 18.79 27.70 -43.82
CA GLU A 12 18.37 28.71 -42.83
C GLU A 12 16.89 29.14 -42.89
N VAL A 13 16.13 28.75 -43.92
CA VAL A 13 14.64 28.86 -43.92
C VAL A 13 14.00 27.85 -42.95
N SER A 14 14.78 26.87 -42.50
CA SER A 14 14.35 25.81 -41.58
C SER A 14 14.03 26.32 -40.18
N ILE A 15 14.46 27.51 -39.74
CA ILE A 15 14.22 27.93 -38.35
C ILE A 15 12.85 28.60 -38.22
N VAL A 16 12.51 29.54 -39.11
CA VAL A 16 11.21 30.22 -39.08
C VAL A 16 10.07 29.25 -39.41
N PHE A 17 10.22 28.40 -40.43
CA PHE A 17 9.19 27.44 -40.81
C PHE A 17 8.97 26.36 -39.73
N PHE A 18 10.03 26.00 -38.99
CA PHE A 18 9.96 25.00 -37.93
C PHE A 18 9.47 25.60 -36.62
N VAL A 19 9.76 26.87 -36.30
CA VAL A 19 9.14 27.58 -35.15
C VAL A 19 7.64 27.78 -35.36
N SER A 20 7.18 28.06 -36.58
CA SER A 20 5.75 28.12 -36.91
C SER A 20 5.07 26.76 -36.78
N ILE A 21 5.69 25.69 -37.29
CA ILE A 21 5.15 24.31 -37.18
C ILE A 21 5.21 23.80 -35.74
N PHE A 22 6.26 24.09 -34.98
CA PHE A 22 6.39 23.66 -33.59
C PHE A 22 5.53 24.50 -32.66
N GLY A 23 5.31 25.78 -32.94
CA GLY A 23 4.28 26.59 -32.28
C GLY A 23 2.89 26.00 -32.55
N VAL A 24 2.58 25.64 -33.79
CA VAL A 24 1.33 24.96 -34.14
C VAL A 24 1.23 23.56 -33.50
N LEU A 25 2.32 22.81 -33.34
CA LEU A 25 2.30 21.47 -32.72
C LEU A 25 2.27 21.51 -31.19
N LEU A 26 3.00 22.42 -30.54
CA LEU A 26 2.92 22.66 -29.11
C LEU A 26 1.55 23.21 -28.71
N PHE A 27 0.90 23.99 -29.60
CA PHE A 27 -0.45 24.51 -29.37
C PHE A 27 -1.58 23.71 -30.03
N SER A 28 -1.29 22.65 -30.81
CA SER A 28 -2.32 21.75 -31.34
C SER A 28 -3.02 20.91 -30.26
N GLY A 29 -2.49 20.92 -29.03
CA GLY A 29 -3.22 20.46 -27.86
C GLY A 29 -4.40 21.35 -27.47
N PHE A 30 -4.47 22.60 -27.92
CA PHE A 30 -5.47 23.59 -27.47
C PHE A 30 -6.58 23.87 -28.49
N VAL A 31 -6.64 23.17 -29.64
CA VAL A 31 -7.67 23.42 -30.66
C VAL A 31 -8.41 22.13 -31.03
N PRO A 32 -9.76 22.11 -31.03
CA PRO A 32 -10.53 20.95 -31.47
C PRO A 32 -10.21 20.58 -32.92
N ALA A 33 -10.46 19.32 -33.30
CA ALA A 33 -10.00 18.65 -34.52
C ALA A 33 -10.33 19.33 -35.88
N ASP A 34 -11.12 20.40 -35.89
CA ASP A 34 -11.56 21.15 -37.09
C ASP A 34 -10.96 22.57 -37.18
N ALA A 35 -9.68 22.72 -36.82
CA ALA A 35 -8.98 24.00 -36.91
C ALA A 35 -8.39 24.25 -38.32
N ASN A 36 -8.69 25.42 -38.90
CA ASN A 36 -7.97 25.92 -40.08
C ASN A 36 -6.97 27.00 -39.64
N VAL A 37 -5.69 26.79 -39.93
CA VAL A 37 -4.61 27.73 -39.64
C VAL A 37 -4.14 28.34 -40.95
N SER A 38 -4.23 29.66 -41.07
CA SER A 38 -3.71 30.43 -42.21
C SER A 38 -2.71 31.46 -41.72
N VAL A 39 -1.52 31.46 -42.30
CA VAL A 39 -0.48 32.46 -42.03
C VAL A 39 -0.43 33.41 -43.22
N GLU A 40 -0.70 34.69 -42.99
CA GLU A 40 -0.63 35.72 -44.02
C GLU A 40 0.53 36.66 -43.66
N ILE A 41 1.48 36.79 -44.59
CA ILE A 41 2.67 37.62 -44.40
C ILE A 41 2.54 38.81 -45.35
N GLU A 42 2.18 39.97 -44.82
CA GLU A 42 2.23 41.23 -45.55
C GLU A 42 3.59 41.89 -45.35
N THR A 43 4.28 42.17 -46.45
CA THR A 43 5.56 42.86 -46.45
C THR A 43 5.47 44.10 -47.32
N THR A 44 6.00 45.23 -46.83
CA THR A 44 6.10 46.49 -47.57
C THR A 44 7.39 46.62 -48.38
N GLY A 45 8.22 45.57 -48.43
CA GLY A 45 9.50 45.53 -49.15
C GLY A 45 9.58 44.40 -50.19
N ASP A 46 10.53 44.52 -51.13
CA ASP A 46 10.77 43.54 -52.18
C ASP A 46 11.27 42.20 -51.60
N VAL A 47 10.59 41.11 -51.95
CA VAL A 47 10.94 39.75 -51.54
C VAL A 47 12.02 39.21 -52.48
N ILE A 48 13.28 39.23 -52.05
CA ILE A 48 14.41 38.70 -52.86
C ILE A 48 14.75 37.30 -52.34
N SER A 49 14.57 36.28 -53.19
CA SER A 49 14.56 34.87 -52.79
C SER A 49 15.90 34.29 -52.35
N GLU A 50 16.99 35.07 -52.41
CA GLU A 50 18.31 34.51 -52.15
C GLU A 50 18.85 34.82 -50.75
N HIS A 51 18.71 36.01 -50.16
CA HIS A 51 19.14 36.25 -48.76
C HIS A 51 18.20 37.25 -48.06
N TYR A 52 17.58 36.79 -46.95
CA TYR A 52 16.75 37.52 -45.97
C TYR A 52 15.39 38.06 -46.43
N ILE A 53 14.33 37.70 -45.70
CA ILE A 53 13.12 38.53 -45.62
C ILE A 53 13.45 39.68 -44.68
N ASN A 54 13.98 40.79 -45.21
CA ASN A 54 14.08 42.03 -44.45
C ASN A 54 12.72 42.75 -44.52
N ALA A 55 11.69 42.14 -43.93
CA ALA A 55 10.37 42.72 -43.86
C ALA A 55 10.29 43.59 -42.60
N GLY A 56 10.33 44.91 -42.78
CA GLY A 56 9.88 45.85 -41.75
C GLY A 56 8.35 45.84 -41.55
N GLY A 57 7.68 44.74 -41.88
CA GLY A 57 6.23 44.56 -41.82
C GLY A 57 5.84 43.46 -40.82
N ASN A 58 4.63 43.56 -40.28
CA ASN A 58 4.12 42.64 -39.27
C ASN A 58 3.73 41.30 -39.89
N ALA A 59 4.08 40.18 -39.25
CA ALA A 59 3.52 38.87 -39.56
C ALA A 59 2.24 38.66 -38.74
N TYR A 60 1.15 38.24 -39.39
CA TYR A 60 -0.12 38.00 -38.72
C TYR A 60 -0.46 36.51 -38.72
N LEU A 61 -0.66 35.96 -37.52
CA LEU A 61 -1.11 34.58 -37.33
C LEU A 61 -2.60 34.58 -37.00
N TYR A 62 -3.39 33.92 -37.85
CA TYR A 62 -4.82 33.76 -37.64
C TYR A 62 -5.13 32.30 -37.34
N VAL A 63 -5.77 32.06 -36.19
CA VAL A 63 -6.28 30.75 -35.79
C VAL A 63 -7.79 30.87 -35.67
N ASN A 64 -8.53 30.12 -36.48
CA ASN A 64 -9.99 30.17 -36.57
C ASN A 64 -10.57 31.60 -36.77
N GLY A 65 -9.87 32.43 -37.55
CA GLY A 65 -10.32 33.79 -37.90
C GLY A 65 -10.04 34.86 -36.84
N VAL A 66 -9.38 34.53 -35.72
CA VAL A 66 -8.97 35.50 -34.68
C VAL A 66 -7.50 35.87 -34.87
N ASN A 67 -7.22 37.18 -34.91
CA ASN A 67 -5.85 37.72 -35.05
C ASN A 67 -5.12 37.68 -33.71
N TRP A 68 -4.04 36.91 -33.62
CA TRP A 68 -3.21 36.82 -32.41
C TRP A 68 -2.04 37.82 -32.46
N THR A 69 -2.33 39.11 -32.29
CA THR A 69 -1.35 40.21 -32.40
C THR A 69 -0.52 40.50 -31.14
N GLN A 70 -0.41 39.59 -30.18
CA GLN A 70 0.41 39.83 -28.97
C GLN A 70 1.81 39.24 -29.02
N TYR A 71 2.19 38.54 -30.09
CA TYR A 71 3.57 38.12 -30.26
C TYR A 71 4.35 39.27 -30.90
N ASN A 72 5.19 39.97 -30.13
CA ASN A 72 6.12 40.96 -30.69
C ASN A 72 7.12 40.20 -31.59
N PRO A 73 7.04 40.31 -32.93
CA PRO A 73 7.95 39.59 -33.82
C PRO A 73 9.39 40.06 -33.64
N ASN A 74 9.58 41.26 -33.06
CA ASN A 74 10.89 41.77 -32.71
C ASN A 74 11.45 41.08 -31.45
N TYR A 75 10.69 40.34 -30.64
CA TYR A 75 11.22 39.72 -29.42
C TYR A 75 12.38 38.74 -29.71
N ILE A 76 12.23 37.92 -30.75
CA ILE A 76 13.29 36.98 -31.18
C ILE A 76 14.50 37.73 -31.74
N ALA A 77 14.27 38.82 -32.50
CA ALA A 77 15.34 39.64 -33.07
C ALA A 77 16.04 40.52 -32.02
N GLU A 78 15.31 41.03 -31.03
CA GLU A 78 15.78 41.85 -29.90
C GLU A 78 16.51 41.01 -28.84
N HIS A 79 16.34 39.67 -28.87
CA HIS A 79 16.98 38.74 -27.95
C HIS A 79 17.75 37.62 -28.70
N GLU A 80 18.22 37.88 -29.91
CA GLU A 80 18.94 36.92 -30.77
C GLU A 80 20.16 36.30 -30.06
N GLU A 81 20.78 37.04 -29.15
CA GLU A 81 21.84 36.58 -28.24
C GLU A 81 21.46 35.42 -27.32
N LEU A 82 20.18 35.26 -26.98
CA LEU A 82 19.67 34.12 -26.22
C LEU A 82 19.52 32.87 -27.09
N TRP A 83 19.50 33.03 -28.42
CA TRP A 83 19.15 31.99 -29.40
C TRP A 83 20.24 31.83 -30.47
N GLY A 84 21.47 31.49 -30.06
CA GLY A 84 22.61 31.25 -30.95
C GLY A 84 23.41 29.99 -30.61
N ALA A 85 24.62 29.84 -31.19
CA ALA A 85 25.51 28.68 -30.97
C ALA A 85 25.92 28.47 -29.48
N ASN A 86 25.75 29.49 -28.64
CA ASN A 86 25.93 29.45 -27.19
C ASN A 86 24.62 29.72 -26.41
N GLY A 87 23.48 29.79 -27.10
CA GLY A 87 22.16 30.10 -26.56
C GLY A 87 21.36 28.88 -26.10
N ILE A 88 20.05 29.07 -25.90
CA ILE A 88 19.12 28.02 -25.47
C ILE A 88 18.90 27.06 -26.64
N SER A 89 19.46 25.85 -26.55
CA SER A 89 19.17 24.81 -27.54
C SER A 89 17.78 24.22 -27.32
N MET A 90 17.12 23.77 -28.39
CA MET A 90 15.81 23.09 -28.25
C MET A 90 15.89 21.81 -27.42
N GLY A 91 17.02 21.11 -27.42
CA GLY A 91 17.23 19.98 -26.50
C GLY A 91 17.24 20.40 -25.03
N THR A 92 17.69 21.62 -24.72
CA THR A 92 17.60 22.19 -23.37
C THR A 92 16.16 22.47 -23.00
N LEU A 93 15.38 23.08 -23.90
CA LEU A 93 13.96 23.34 -23.70
C LEU A 93 13.13 22.07 -23.52
N GLU A 94 13.33 21.08 -24.38
CA GLU A 94 12.68 19.77 -24.28
C GLU A 94 12.99 19.11 -22.93
N ASN A 95 14.24 19.19 -22.47
CA ASN A 95 14.63 18.66 -21.17
C ASN A 95 13.95 19.41 -20.00
N ILE A 96 13.82 20.74 -20.09
CA ILE A 96 13.10 21.56 -19.11
C ILE A 96 11.63 21.12 -19.02
N PHE A 97 10.95 20.98 -20.17
CA PHE A 97 9.54 20.55 -20.19
C PHE A 97 9.34 19.12 -19.69
N LYS A 98 10.24 18.18 -20.03
CA LYS A 98 10.20 16.81 -19.47
C LYS A 98 10.38 16.80 -17.96
N LYS A 99 11.26 17.64 -17.41
CA LYS A 99 11.44 17.76 -15.96
C LYS A 99 10.21 18.38 -15.29
N LEU A 100 9.61 19.41 -15.90
CA LEU A 100 8.35 19.98 -15.44
C LEU A 100 7.24 18.92 -15.45
N GLU A 101 7.09 18.14 -16.52
CA GLU A 101 6.12 17.04 -16.59
C GLU A 101 6.31 16.03 -15.46
N LYS A 102 7.55 15.61 -15.19
CA LYS A 102 7.88 14.70 -14.08
C LYS A 102 7.53 15.29 -12.72
N SER A 103 7.85 16.57 -12.52
CA SER A 103 7.48 17.30 -11.29
C SER A 103 5.96 17.33 -11.10
N VAL A 104 5.19 17.53 -12.17
CA VAL A 104 3.71 17.46 -12.15
C VAL A 104 3.19 16.07 -11.77
N ARG A 105 3.91 15.01 -12.15
CA ARG A 105 3.60 13.62 -11.74
C ARG A 105 4.00 13.30 -10.29
N GLY A 106 4.52 14.28 -9.54
CA GLY A 106 4.99 14.10 -8.17
C GLY A 106 6.37 13.46 -8.06
N GLU A 107 7.11 13.36 -9.16
CA GLU A 107 8.51 12.92 -9.12
C GLU A 107 9.39 14.05 -8.61
N ASP A 108 10.33 13.73 -7.71
CA ASP A 108 11.27 14.69 -7.13
C ASP A 108 12.33 15.08 -8.17
N VAL A 109 12.01 16.10 -8.98
CA VAL A 109 12.86 16.58 -10.07
C VAL A 109 13.03 18.08 -9.95
N GLU A 110 14.25 18.50 -9.62
CA GLU A 110 14.62 19.91 -9.57
C GLU A 110 15.13 20.41 -10.94
N LEU A 111 14.66 21.60 -11.34
CA LEU A 111 15.28 22.35 -12.44
C LEU A 111 16.59 22.94 -11.95
N THR A 112 17.64 22.83 -12.77
CA THR A 112 18.89 23.54 -12.47
C THR A 112 18.65 25.06 -12.54
N PRO A 113 19.44 25.89 -11.82
CA PRO A 113 19.29 27.35 -11.88
C PRO A 113 19.34 27.93 -13.29
N LYS A 114 20.13 27.30 -14.19
CA LYS A 114 20.18 27.68 -15.61
C LYS A 114 18.87 27.38 -16.33
N GLU A 115 18.32 26.19 -16.14
CA GLU A 115 17.02 25.77 -16.70
C GLU A 115 15.86 26.65 -16.19
N TYR A 116 15.91 27.02 -14.91
CA TYR A 116 14.93 27.89 -14.29
C TYR A 116 14.97 29.32 -14.88
N ASN A 117 16.17 29.90 -15.02
CA ASN A 117 16.32 31.22 -15.64
C ASN A 117 15.90 31.24 -17.12
N ILE A 118 16.12 30.14 -17.84
CA ILE A 118 15.63 29.96 -19.20
C ILE A 118 14.10 30.00 -19.23
N LEU A 119 13.44 29.25 -18.33
CA LEU A 119 12.00 29.21 -18.23
C LEU A 119 11.41 30.61 -17.92
N LEU A 120 12.00 31.34 -16.98
CA LEU A 120 11.62 32.72 -16.64
C LEU A 120 11.73 33.65 -17.85
N SER A 121 12.84 33.56 -18.59
CA SER A 121 13.09 34.41 -19.77
C SER A 121 12.11 34.14 -20.93
N ILE A 122 11.61 32.91 -21.06
CA ILE A 122 10.68 32.53 -22.13
C ILE A 122 9.25 32.88 -21.77
N LEU A 123 8.85 32.62 -20.53
CA LEU A 123 7.49 32.86 -20.09
C LEU A 123 7.23 34.33 -19.76
N GLY A 124 8.29 35.14 -19.55
CA GLY A 124 8.17 36.56 -19.25
C GLY A 124 7.49 36.84 -17.91
N ILE A 125 7.46 35.85 -17.02
CA ILE A 125 6.80 35.89 -15.72
C ILE A 125 7.84 35.80 -14.61
N THR A 126 7.59 36.47 -13.49
CA THR A 126 8.42 36.41 -12.29
C THR A 126 8.21 35.10 -11.51
N ASP A 127 9.12 34.76 -10.58
CA ASP A 127 9.02 33.55 -9.73
C ASP A 127 7.64 33.38 -9.07
N ALA A 128 7.04 34.50 -8.64
CA ALA A 128 5.71 34.51 -8.01
C ALA A 128 4.57 34.25 -9.01
N GLU A 129 4.78 34.57 -10.28
CA GLU A 129 3.82 34.41 -11.37
C GLU A 129 3.91 33.02 -12.02
N ILE A 130 5.05 32.32 -11.96
CA ILE A 130 5.17 30.92 -12.43
C ILE A 130 4.17 30.02 -11.71
N GLY A 131 4.10 30.11 -10.38
CA GLY A 131 3.18 29.31 -9.58
C GLY A 131 1.72 29.60 -9.95
N ASN A 132 1.38 30.88 -10.13
CA ASN A 132 0.03 31.30 -10.53
C ASN A 132 -0.32 30.91 -11.97
N PHE A 133 0.61 31.03 -12.92
CA PHE A 133 0.41 30.63 -14.31
C PHE A 133 0.16 29.12 -14.40
N TYR A 134 0.95 28.32 -13.68
CA TYR A 134 0.73 26.88 -13.65
C TYR A 134 -0.63 26.50 -13.06
N VAL A 135 -0.95 27.03 -11.87
CA VAL A 135 -2.18 26.66 -11.16
C VAL A 135 -3.44 27.17 -11.86
N ASN A 136 -3.41 28.40 -12.39
CA ASN A 136 -4.62 29.04 -12.90
C ASN A 136 -4.82 28.84 -14.41
N GLU A 137 -3.74 28.67 -15.19
CA GLU A 137 -3.84 28.56 -16.66
C GLU A 137 -3.59 27.14 -17.15
N LEU A 138 -2.50 26.48 -16.73
CA LEU A 138 -2.10 25.17 -17.27
C LEU A 138 -2.83 23.99 -16.63
N ALA A 139 -2.95 23.96 -15.29
CA ALA A 139 -3.54 22.84 -14.57
C ALA A 139 -5.00 22.56 -14.99
N PRO A 140 -5.89 23.56 -15.15
CA PRO A 140 -7.27 23.31 -15.60
C PRO A 140 -7.34 22.75 -17.02
N ILE A 141 -6.42 23.12 -17.88
CA ILE A 141 -6.38 22.65 -19.27
C ILE A 141 -5.89 21.19 -19.33
N PHE A 142 -4.83 20.86 -18.58
CA PHE A 142 -4.38 19.48 -18.47
C PHE A 142 -5.45 18.58 -17.85
N GLU A 143 -6.14 19.06 -16.83
CA GLU A 143 -7.26 18.33 -16.21
C GLU A 143 -8.40 18.11 -17.22
N SER A 144 -8.78 19.14 -17.98
CA SER A 144 -9.79 19.03 -19.03
C SER A 144 -9.41 18.00 -20.11
N HIS A 145 -8.17 18.03 -20.60
CA HIS A 145 -7.69 17.04 -21.57
C HIS A 145 -7.60 15.64 -20.99
N HIS A 146 -7.16 15.52 -19.73
CA HIS A 146 -7.13 14.24 -19.04
C HIS A 146 -8.55 13.65 -18.97
N GLN A 147 -9.54 14.45 -18.56
CA GLN A 147 -10.95 14.03 -18.50
C GLN A 147 -11.49 13.65 -19.89
N GLN A 148 -11.14 14.41 -20.93
CA GLN A 148 -11.57 14.10 -22.30
C GLN A 148 -10.93 12.80 -22.81
N ILE A 149 -9.64 12.57 -22.54
CA ILE A 149 -8.95 11.31 -22.87
C ILE A 149 -9.59 10.14 -22.13
N GLN A 150 -9.86 10.28 -20.83
CA GLN A 150 -10.52 9.24 -20.03
C GLN A 150 -11.93 8.95 -20.54
N SER A 151 -12.70 9.97 -20.90
CA SER A 151 -14.04 9.82 -21.51
C SER A 151 -13.96 9.04 -22.82
N ASN A 152 -13.01 9.40 -23.70
CA ASN A 152 -12.83 8.71 -24.97
C ASN A 152 -12.37 7.26 -24.78
N ILE A 153 -11.47 6.99 -23.82
CA ILE A 153 -11.05 5.62 -23.47
C ILE A 153 -12.27 4.82 -23.00
N TYR A 154 -13.08 5.39 -22.12
CA TYR A 154 -14.29 4.74 -21.61
C TYR A 154 -15.29 4.43 -22.73
N GLU A 155 -15.55 5.36 -23.64
CA GLU A 155 -16.44 5.15 -24.79
C GLU A 155 -15.91 4.06 -25.73
N ILE A 156 -14.60 4.08 -26.01
CA ILE A 156 -13.93 3.06 -26.82
C ILE A 156 -14.03 1.68 -26.16
N GLU A 157 -13.79 1.59 -24.84
CA GLU A 157 -13.93 0.34 -24.09
C GLU A 157 -15.37 -0.16 -24.05
N ALA A 158 -16.34 0.73 -23.84
CA ALA A 158 -17.75 0.39 -23.84
C ALA A 158 -18.21 -0.10 -25.23
N PHE A 159 -17.73 0.55 -26.29
CA PHE A 159 -17.95 0.09 -27.66
C PHE A 159 -17.35 -1.30 -27.89
N TYR A 160 -16.10 -1.54 -27.48
CA TYR A 160 -15.45 -2.84 -27.63
C TYR A 160 -16.18 -3.93 -26.84
N ARG A 161 -16.55 -3.68 -25.58
CA ARG A 161 -17.33 -4.65 -24.77
C ARG A 161 -18.69 -4.95 -25.38
N THR A 162 -19.34 -3.94 -25.96
CA THR A 162 -20.62 -4.12 -26.65
C THR A 162 -20.44 -4.93 -27.93
N LEU A 163 -19.43 -4.60 -28.74
CA LEU A 163 -19.10 -5.32 -29.96
C LEU A 163 -18.74 -6.78 -29.67
N GLU A 164 -17.94 -7.01 -28.64
CA GLU A 164 -17.56 -8.34 -28.16
C GLU A 164 -18.78 -9.17 -27.73
N LYS A 165 -19.74 -8.55 -27.01
CA LYS A 165 -20.92 -9.24 -26.50
C LYS A 165 -21.98 -9.51 -27.56
N VAL A 166 -22.17 -8.57 -28.49
CA VAL A 166 -23.26 -8.61 -29.48
C VAL A 166 -22.81 -9.23 -30.81
N HIS A 167 -21.54 -9.03 -31.18
CA HIS A 167 -20.95 -9.47 -32.44
C HIS A 167 -19.51 -10.01 -32.25
N PRO A 168 -19.33 -11.13 -31.52
CA PRO A 168 -18.00 -11.66 -31.18
C PRO A 168 -17.13 -11.98 -32.40
N ASP A 169 -17.73 -12.39 -33.52
CA ASP A 169 -17.02 -12.70 -34.75
C ASP A 169 -16.40 -11.44 -35.39
N ILE A 170 -17.18 -10.35 -35.49
CA ILE A 170 -16.72 -9.05 -36.02
C ILE A 170 -15.64 -8.45 -35.10
N TYR A 171 -15.82 -8.58 -33.79
CA TYR A 171 -14.82 -8.17 -32.82
C TYR A 171 -13.50 -8.93 -33.02
N CYS A 172 -13.54 -10.25 -33.24
CA CYS A 172 -12.33 -11.03 -33.47
C CYS A 172 -11.66 -10.70 -34.81
N GLU A 173 -12.44 -10.54 -35.89
CA GLU A 173 -11.94 -10.20 -37.22
C GLU A 173 -11.21 -8.85 -37.24
N SER A 174 -11.82 -7.81 -36.66
CA SER A 174 -11.18 -6.49 -36.53
C SER A 174 -9.88 -6.54 -35.72
N ARG A 175 -9.83 -7.35 -34.66
CA ARG A 175 -8.62 -7.55 -33.86
C ARG A 175 -7.52 -8.28 -34.63
N GLN A 176 -7.88 -9.23 -35.50
CA GLN A 176 -6.95 -9.91 -36.40
C GLN A 176 -6.41 -8.99 -37.49
N GLU A 177 -7.21 -8.06 -38.02
CA GLU A 177 -6.74 -7.04 -38.96
C GLU A 177 -5.71 -6.12 -38.34
N VAL A 178 -5.97 -5.59 -37.14
CA VAL A 178 -5.02 -4.79 -36.36
C VAL A 178 -3.73 -5.58 -36.09
N MET A 179 -3.85 -6.86 -35.75
CA MET A 179 -2.71 -7.76 -35.55
C MET A 179 -1.86 -7.87 -36.82
N LYS A 180 -2.48 -8.02 -37.99
CA LYS A 180 -1.80 -8.10 -39.29
C LYS A 180 -1.14 -6.77 -39.67
N GLU A 181 -1.85 -5.65 -39.51
CA GLU A 181 -1.37 -4.31 -39.85
C GLU A 181 -0.14 -3.90 -39.04
N HIS A 182 -0.13 -4.22 -37.74
CA HIS A 182 0.96 -3.85 -36.83
C HIS A 182 1.98 -4.95 -36.58
N GLY A 183 1.87 -6.10 -37.26
CA GLY A 183 2.81 -7.21 -37.11
C GLY A 183 2.83 -7.81 -35.70
N LEU A 184 1.70 -7.79 -35.00
CA LEU A 184 1.59 -8.36 -33.65
C LEU A 184 1.64 -9.89 -33.73
N PRO A 185 2.26 -10.58 -32.75
CA PRO A 185 2.41 -12.04 -32.78
C PRO A 185 1.11 -12.78 -32.48
N SER A 186 0.21 -12.17 -31.69
CA SER A 186 -1.10 -12.72 -31.36
C SER A 186 -2.09 -11.61 -31.00
N VAL A 187 -3.37 -11.96 -31.01
CA VAL A 187 -4.44 -11.11 -30.47
C VAL A 187 -5.48 -11.96 -29.74
N LYS A 188 -6.02 -11.42 -28.65
CA LYS A 188 -7.06 -12.06 -27.84
C LYS A 188 -8.45 -11.68 -28.36
N CYS A 189 -9.26 -12.68 -28.69
CA CYS A 189 -10.63 -12.52 -29.16
C CYS A 189 -11.65 -12.72 -28.02
N GLY A 190 -11.72 -11.76 -27.10
CA GLY A 190 -12.74 -11.68 -26.05
C GLY A 190 -12.30 -12.19 -24.68
N LEU A 191 -13.22 -12.10 -23.71
CA LEU A 191 -13.05 -12.37 -22.27
C LEU A 191 -12.91 -13.87 -21.97
N HIS A 192 -13.43 -14.75 -22.83
CA HIS A 192 -13.58 -16.19 -22.52
C HIS A 192 -13.02 -17.22 -23.52
N SER A 193 -12.31 -16.89 -24.59
CA SER A 193 -11.35 -17.83 -25.25
C SER A 193 -10.75 -17.26 -26.54
N LYS A 194 -9.65 -17.89 -26.99
CA LYS A 194 -8.95 -17.80 -28.28
C LYS A 194 -7.92 -16.67 -28.39
N GLN A 195 -6.66 -17.03 -28.11
CA GLN A 195 -5.51 -16.36 -28.72
C GLN A 195 -5.41 -16.84 -30.16
N CYS A 196 -5.45 -15.90 -31.09
CA CYS A 196 -5.23 -16.16 -32.51
C CYS A 196 -3.83 -15.63 -32.86
N TYR A 197 -3.04 -16.45 -33.55
CA TYR A 197 -1.63 -16.15 -33.83
C TYR A 197 -1.45 -15.65 -35.26
N ASN A 198 -0.47 -14.77 -35.47
CA ASN A 198 -0.12 -14.24 -36.77
C ASN A 198 0.73 -15.24 -37.56
N GLY A 199 0.15 -16.41 -37.89
CA GLY A 199 0.54 -17.36 -38.95
C GLY A 199 2.00 -17.82 -39.08
N ARG A 200 2.92 -17.42 -38.19
CA ARG A 200 4.37 -17.54 -38.42
C ARG A 200 5.07 -18.63 -37.61
N PHE A 201 4.39 -19.38 -36.72
CA PHE A 201 5.04 -20.42 -35.94
C PHE A 201 4.37 -21.80 -36.04
N TYR A 202 5.16 -22.71 -36.63
CA TYR A 202 5.12 -24.16 -36.75
C TYR A 202 4.17 -24.84 -37.75
N LEU A 203 4.81 -25.28 -38.84
CA LEU A 203 4.40 -26.34 -39.75
C LEU A 203 4.21 -27.67 -39.00
N HIS A 204 2.99 -27.99 -38.59
CA HIS A 204 2.50 -29.36 -38.66
C HIS A 204 1.06 -29.36 -39.18
N GLU A 205 0.99 -29.72 -40.47
CA GLU A 205 -0.14 -30.27 -41.22
C GLU A 205 -1.49 -29.54 -41.18
N GLY A 206 -1.75 -28.79 -42.25
CA GLY A 206 -3.09 -28.36 -42.66
C GLY A 206 -3.34 -26.88 -42.40
N GLY A 207 -3.13 -26.05 -43.42
CA GLY A 207 -3.37 -24.61 -43.35
C GLY A 207 -4.84 -24.30 -43.07
N LEU A 208 -5.13 -23.87 -41.85
CA LEU A 208 -6.31 -23.12 -41.42
C LEU A 208 -5.87 -22.28 -40.21
N ASP A 209 -6.35 -21.04 -40.11
CA ASP A 209 -6.09 -20.14 -39.00
C ASP A 209 -6.50 -20.79 -37.67
N TYR A 210 -5.53 -21.15 -36.84
CA TYR A 210 -5.79 -21.76 -35.52
C TYR A 210 -5.97 -20.66 -34.47
N CYS A 211 -7.21 -20.51 -34.01
CA CYS A 211 -7.49 -19.93 -32.71
C CYS A 211 -7.54 -21.10 -31.70
N ILE A 212 -6.49 -21.24 -30.89
CA ILE A 212 -6.34 -22.35 -29.94
C ILE A 212 -7.16 -22.06 -28.67
N HIS A 213 -7.92 -23.05 -28.20
CA HIS A 213 -8.46 -23.05 -26.84
C HIS A 213 -7.30 -23.29 -25.87
N THR A 214 -6.76 -22.24 -25.27
CA THR A 214 -5.72 -22.35 -24.24
C THR A 214 -6.35 -22.44 -22.86
N ASP A 215 -7.00 -23.55 -22.54
CA ASP A 215 -7.35 -23.87 -21.14
C ASP A 215 -6.15 -24.45 -20.36
N GLU A 216 -5.01 -24.69 -21.03
CA GLU A 216 -3.73 -25.11 -20.42
C GLU A 216 -2.60 -24.07 -20.56
N GLY A 217 -2.95 -22.81 -20.85
CA GLY A 217 -1.97 -21.73 -20.90
C GLY A 217 -1.65 -21.21 -19.50
N HIS A 218 -0.41 -21.39 -19.05
CA HIS A 218 0.15 -20.51 -18.01
C HIS A 218 -0.20 -19.07 -18.38
N SER A 219 -0.88 -18.35 -17.49
CA SER A 219 -1.20 -16.94 -17.76
C SER A 219 0.11 -16.20 -18.00
N GLU A 220 0.20 -15.42 -19.08
CA GLU A 220 1.34 -14.52 -19.35
C GLU A 220 1.66 -13.60 -18.16
N ASP A 221 0.72 -13.45 -17.23
CA ASP A 221 0.77 -12.71 -15.97
C ASP A 221 1.70 -13.33 -14.91
N GLY A 222 2.13 -14.59 -15.09
CA GLY A 222 2.90 -15.38 -14.12
C GLY A 222 2.06 -15.95 -12.96
N MET A 223 0.73 -15.98 -13.10
CA MET A 223 -0.20 -16.51 -12.11
C MET A 223 -0.49 -18.00 -12.35
N GLY A 224 -0.11 -18.84 -11.39
CA GLY A 224 -0.13 -20.30 -11.53
C GLY A 224 -0.83 -21.04 -10.40
N ILE A 225 -1.78 -20.38 -9.71
CA ILE A 225 -2.53 -21.07 -8.65
C ILE A 225 -3.56 -22.02 -9.25
N HIS A 226 -3.59 -23.22 -8.71
CA HIS A 226 -4.55 -24.29 -9.00
C HIS A 226 -5.13 -24.84 -7.69
N ILE A 227 -6.39 -25.29 -7.73
CA ILE A 227 -6.96 -26.08 -6.64
C ILE A 227 -6.56 -27.52 -6.86
N LYS A 228 -5.65 -28.03 -6.04
CA LYS A 228 -5.18 -29.42 -6.10
C LYS A 228 -6.21 -30.38 -5.49
N ASP A 229 -6.81 -29.98 -4.38
CA ASP A 229 -7.79 -30.79 -3.65
C ASP A 229 -8.73 -29.93 -2.81
N VAL A 230 -9.97 -30.40 -2.66
CA VAL A 230 -10.96 -29.85 -1.71
C VAL A 230 -11.59 -31.01 -0.98
N LYS A 231 -11.31 -31.11 0.32
CA LYS A 231 -11.96 -32.06 1.20
C LYS A 231 -12.87 -31.33 2.16
N VAL A 232 -14.06 -31.86 2.32
CA VAL A 232 -15.03 -31.38 3.29
C VAL A 232 -15.38 -32.57 4.15
N TYR A 233 -15.26 -32.38 5.45
CA TYR A 233 -15.55 -33.44 6.40
C TYR A 233 -17.01 -33.39 6.81
N ASP A 234 -17.57 -34.56 7.09
CA ASP A 234 -18.85 -34.63 7.78
C ASP A 234 -18.74 -33.92 9.14
N SER A 235 -19.85 -33.36 9.60
CA SER A 235 -19.91 -32.61 10.86
C SER A 235 -21.21 -32.87 11.58
N ASP A 236 -21.23 -32.72 12.90
CA ASP A 236 -22.49 -32.79 13.65
C ASP A 236 -23.32 -31.51 13.44
N GLU A 237 -24.63 -31.58 13.66
CA GLU A 237 -25.49 -30.40 13.83
C GLU A 237 -24.90 -29.42 14.86
N ASN A 238 -25.06 -28.12 14.61
CA ASN A 238 -24.61 -27.04 15.48
C ASN A 238 -23.11 -27.07 15.84
N SER A 239 -22.27 -27.48 14.89
CA SER A 239 -20.83 -27.53 15.05
C SER A 239 -20.08 -26.88 13.89
N LEU A 240 -18.76 -26.85 13.98
CA LEU A 240 -17.91 -26.37 12.90
C LEU A 240 -17.69 -27.50 11.90
N THR A 241 -17.96 -27.25 10.62
CA THR A 241 -17.64 -28.13 9.50
C THR A 241 -16.22 -27.82 8.99
N PRO A 242 -15.27 -28.77 9.14
CA PRO A 242 -13.92 -28.64 8.60
C PRO A 242 -13.90 -28.68 7.07
N ILE A 243 -13.15 -27.76 6.47
CA ILE A 243 -12.95 -27.68 5.02
C ILE A 243 -11.45 -27.54 4.77
N GLU A 244 -10.84 -28.55 4.16
CA GLU A 244 -9.46 -28.51 3.71
C GLU A 244 -9.39 -28.15 2.23
N ILE A 245 -8.59 -27.14 1.90
CA ILE A 245 -8.35 -26.69 0.53
C ILE A 245 -6.85 -26.71 0.29
N THR A 246 -6.39 -27.57 -0.60
CA THR A 246 -4.99 -27.61 -1.01
C THR A 246 -4.81 -26.83 -2.30
N LEU A 247 -4.05 -25.73 -2.21
CA LEU A 247 -3.67 -24.91 -3.35
C LEU A 247 -2.25 -25.25 -3.78
N TYR A 248 -2.01 -25.20 -5.08
CA TYR A 248 -0.69 -25.35 -5.67
C TYR A 248 -0.41 -24.14 -6.58
N ASN A 249 0.66 -23.41 -6.29
CA ASN A 249 1.14 -22.32 -7.15
C ASN A 249 2.36 -22.79 -7.95
N ASP A 250 2.20 -22.92 -9.27
CA ASP A 250 3.29 -23.17 -10.23
C ASP A 250 3.80 -21.90 -10.92
N GLY A 251 3.23 -20.73 -10.56
CA GLY A 251 3.62 -19.44 -11.10
C GLY A 251 4.83 -18.84 -10.39
N GLU A 252 5.52 -17.93 -11.08
CA GLU A 252 6.69 -17.23 -10.52
C GLU A 252 6.31 -16.21 -9.44
N LYS A 253 5.06 -15.72 -9.45
CA LYS A 253 4.56 -14.74 -8.48
C LYS A 253 3.83 -15.42 -7.34
N THR A 254 4.15 -15.01 -6.11
CA THR A 254 3.30 -15.28 -4.96
C THR A 254 2.01 -14.48 -5.06
N LEU A 255 0.90 -15.14 -4.79
CA LEU A 255 -0.43 -14.53 -4.79
C LEU A 255 -1.08 -14.78 -3.43
N LYS A 256 -1.93 -13.83 -3.04
CA LYS A 256 -2.69 -13.85 -1.79
C LYS A 256 -4.19 -14.04 -2.11
N PRO A 257 -4.66 -15.29 -2.24
CA PRO A 257 -6.03 -15.56 -2.67
C PRO A 257 -7.07 -15.22 -1.60
N ILE A 258 -8.29 -14.95 -2.06
CA ILE A 258 -9.48 -14.92 -1.21
C ILE A 258 -10.28 -16.19 -1.49
N ILE A 259 -10.50 -17.01 -0.46
CA ILE A 259 -11.30 -18.22 -0.57
C ILE A 259 -12.74 -17.87 -0.19
N LYS A 260 -13.67 -18.02 -1.13
CA LYS A 260 -15.12 -17.89 -0.91
C LYS A 260 -15.75 -19.27 -0.91
N VAL A 261 -16.57 -19.55 0.09
CA VAL A 261 -17.25 -20.83 0.25
C VAL A 261 -18.75 -20.60 0.30
N TYR A 262 -19.49 -21.40 -0.48
CA TYR A 262 -20.95 -21.38 -0.54
C TYR A 262 -21.48 -22.77 -0.21
N VAL A 263 -22.41 -22.85 0.74
CA VAL A 263 -23.06 -24.10 1.12
C VAL A 263 -24.49 -24.11 0.62
N LYS A 264 -24.87 -25.19 -0.04
CA LYS A 264 -26.20 -25.39 -0.62
C LYS A 264 -26.85 -26.69 -0.15
N LYS A 265 -28.18 -26.71 -0.19
CA LYS A 265 -29.00 -27.93 -0.08
C LYS A 265 -30.13 -27.82 -1.09
N ASN A 266 -30.25 -28.81 -1.99
CA ASN A 266 -31.26 -28.79 -3.07
C ASN A 266 -31.26 -27.46 -3.85
N ASP A 267 -30.08 -27.01 -4.29
CA ASP A 267 -29.82 -25.73 -4.98
C ASP A 267 -30.11 -24.44 -4.19
N MET A 268 -30.65 -24.52 -2.97
CA MET A 268 -30.87 -23.38 -2.10
C MET A 268 -29.57 -23.01 -1.37
N LEU A 269 -29.14 -21.74 -1.48
CA LEU A 269 -28.00 -21.21 -0.75
C LEU A 269 -28.35 -21.04 0.74
N LEU A 270 -27.61 -21.70 1.62
CA LEU A 270 -27.83 -21.69 3.06
C LEU A 270 -26.78 -20.91 3.83
N GLY A 271 -25.54 -20.90 3.34
CA GLY A 271 -24.42 -20.23 3.97
C GLY A 271 -23.41 -19.73 2.96
N LYS A 272 -22.74 -18.64 3.31
CA LYS A 272 -21.55 -18.17 2.61
C LYS A 272 -20.55 -17.59 3.60
N PHE A 273 -19.26 -17.77 3.35
CA PHE A 273 -18.21 -17.04 4.03
C PHE A 273 -17.01 -16.84 3.10
N GLU A 274 -16.19 -15.85 3.42
CA GLU A 274 -15.01 -15.49 2.65
C GLU A 274 -13.84 -15.32 3.62
N GLN A 275 -12.68 -15.83 3.25
CA GLN A 275 -11.46 -15.72 4.04
C GLN A 275 -10.28 -15.41 3.12
N GLU A 276 -9.64 -14.28 3.37
CA GLU A 276 -8.33 -13.98 2.82
C GLU A 276 -7.31 -14.91 3.48
N VAL A 277 -6.52 -15.61 2.68
CA VAL A 277 -5.48 -16.51 3.18
C VAL A 277 -4.10 -15.94 2.89
N ASP A 278 -3.09 -16.50 3.54
CA ASP A 278 -1.70 -16.13 3.29
C ASP A 278 -1.26 -16.40 1.83
N GLU A 279 -0.09 -15.89 1.50
CA GLU A 279 0.56 -16.18 0.23
C GLU A 279 0.76 -17.69 0.01
N VAL A 280 0.52 -18.13 -1.23
CA VAL A 280 0.72 -19.52 -1.66
C VAL A 280 2.09 -19.66 -2.35
N VAL A 281 3.04 -20.30 -1.68
CA VAL A 281 4.33 -20.73 -2.23
C VAL A 281 4.31 -22.24 -2.40
N GLY A 282 4.44 -22.74 -3.64
CA GLY A 282 4.37 -24.17 -3.92
C GLY A 282 3.01 -24.77 -3.54
N THR A 283 3.00 -25.91 -2.85
CA THR A 283 1.76 -26.53 -2.35
C THR A 283 1.50 -26.10 -0.91
N LYS A 284 0.31 -25.57 -0.63
CA LYS A 284 -0.12 -25.19 0.72
C LYS A 284 -1.56 -25.62 0.97
N THR A 285 -1.81 -26.20 2.14
CA THR A 285 -3.14 -26.63 2.58
C THR A 285 -3.68 -25.63 3.59
N TYR A 286 -4.91 -25.18 3.34
CA TYR A 286 -5.66 -24.30 4.21
C TYR A 286 -6.80 -25.08 4.84
N VAL A 287 -6.92 -24.96 6.16
CA VAL A 287 -7.97 -25.62 6.91
C VAL A 287 -8.92 -24.54 7.42
N LEU A 288 -10.10 -24.49 6.83
CA LEU A 288 -11.17 -23.54 7.14
C LEU A 288 -12.24 -24.23 7.99
N ALA A 289 -13.01 -23.44 8.71
CA ALA A 289 -14.11 -23.94 9.53
C ALA A 289 -15.37 -23.13 9.24
N TRP A 290 -16.44 -23.81 8.82
CA TRP A 290 -17.74 -23.20 8.61
C TRP A 290 -18.68 -23.51 9.77
N ASP A 291 -19.34 -22.50 10.32
CA ASP A 291 -20.34 -22.70 11.38
C ASP A 291 -21.68 -23.14 10.79
N ASN A 292 -22.10 -24.36 11.10
CA ASN A 292 -23.35 -24.94 10.62
C ASN A 292 -24.53 -24.76 11.59
N ALA A 293 -24.41 -23.86 12.58
CA ALA A 293 -25.46 -23.57 13.56
C ALA A 293 -26.85 -23.36 12.94
N GLY A 294 -27.83 -24.06 13.50
CA GLY A 294 -29.23 -24.01 13.06
C GLY A 294 -29.56 -24.86 11.83
N LEU A 295 -28.58 -25.56 11.25
CA LEU A 295 -28.82 -26.50 10.16
C LEU A 295 -29.10 -27.90 10.69
N LYS A 296 -29.97 -28.61 9.97
CA LYS A 296 -30.39 -29.99 10.29
C LYS A 296 -29.52 -31.02 9.59
N ALA A 297 -29.50 -32.24 10.11
CA ALA A 297 -28.84 -33.36 9.48
C ALA A 297 -29.33 -33.60 8.04
N GLY A 298 -28.42 -34.10 7.20
CA GLY A 298 -28.66 -34.45 5.79
C GLY A 298 -27.44 -34.20 4.91
N ASP A 299 -27.63 -34.39 3.60
CA ASP A 299 -26.59 -34.17 2.59
C ASP A 299 -26.58 -32.70 2.12
N TYR A 300 -25.37 -32.18 1.88
CA TYR A 300 -25.10 -30.80 1.50
C TYR A 300 -24.06 -30.73 0.38
N ASP A 301 -24.15 -29.67 -0.42
CA ASP A 301 -23.19 -29.35 -1.48
C ASP A 301 -22.36 -28.13 -1.07
N LEU A 302 -21.05 -28.22 -1.27
CA LEU A 302 -20.09 -27.12 -1.10
C LEU A 302 -19.64 -26.62 -2.47
N LYS A 303 -19.65 -25.31 -2.69
CA LYS A 303 -18.96 -24.65 -3.80
C LYS A 303 -17.85 -23.78 -3.23
N VAL A 304 -16.61 -24.07 -3.60
CA VAL A 304 -15.42 -23.30 -3.26
C VAL A 304 -15.02 -22.46 -4.47
N ILE A 305 -14.76 -21.18 -4.24
CA ILE A 305 -14.22 -20.25 -5.22
C ILE A 305 -12.93 -19.67 -4.65
N VAL A 306 -11.82 -19.85 -5.36
CA VAL A 306 -10.54 -19.19 -5.05
C VAL A 306 -10.42 -18.00 -5.98
N ASP A 307 -10.55 -16.81 -5.41
CA ASP A 307 -10.49 -15.53 -6.11
C ASP A 307 -9.05 -14.98 -6.06
N LEU A 308 -8.52 -14.68 -7.25
CA LEU A 308 -7.19 -14.12 -7.52
C LEU A 308 -7.30 -12.72 -8.15
N ASP A 309 -8.33 -11.95 -7.78
CA ASP A 309 -8.69 -10.61 -8.28
C ASP A 309 -9.19 -10.60 -9.74
N LYS A 310 -8.38 -11.14 -10.67
CA LYS A 310 -8.71 -11.21 -12.11
C LYS A 310 -9.19 -12.58 -12.59
N LYS A 311 -9.06 -13.59 -11.74
CA LYS A 311 -9.38 -14.98 -12.07
C LYS A 311 -10.03 -15.65 -10.87
N GLU A 312 -11.14 -16.33 -11.12
CA GLU A 312 -11.76 -17.22 -10.13
C GLU A 312 -11.55 -18.68 -10.55
N ILE A 313 -11.19 -19.52 -9.58
CA ILE A 313 -11.07 -20.97 -9.75
C ILE A 313 -12.15 -21.62 -8.90
N ILE A 314 -12.96 -22.49 -9.49
CA ILE A 314 -14.15 -23.04 -8.84
C ILE A 314 -14.00 -24.55 -8.67
N ASN A 315 -14.35 -25.07 -7.49
CA ASN A 315 -14.45 -26.49 -7.22
C ASN A 315 -15.71 -26.80 -6.39
N TYR A 316 -16.19 -28.04 -6.44
CA TYR A 316 -17.38 -28.51 -5.75
C TYR A 316 -17.08 -29.76 -4.92
N ALA A 317 -17.67 -29.86 -3.74
CA ALA A 317 -17.58 -31.03 -2.87
C ALA A 317 -18.94 -31.34 -2.25
N LYS A 318 -19.09 -32.55 -1.70
CA LYS A 318 -20.29 -32.99 -0.98
C LYS A 318 -19.91 -33.43 0.41
N PHE A 319 -20.80 -33.21 1.37
CA PHE A 319 -20.61 -33.63 2.76
C PHE A 319 -21.96 -33.83 3.45
N LYS A 320 -21.91 -34.40 4.65
CA LYS A 320 -23.10 -34.60 5.48
C LYS A 320 -23.01 -33.82 6.77
N ILE A 321 -24.14 -33.25 7.16
CA ILE A 321 -24.38 -32.88 8.55
C ILE A 321 -25.06 -34.09 9.20
N LEU A 322 -24.46 -34.62 10.26
CA LEU A 322 -24.94 -35.76 11.02
C LEU A 322 -25.67 -35.27 12.28
N PRO A 323 -26.58 -36.06 12.86
CA PRO A 323 -27.20 -35.71 14.13
C PRO A 323 -26.17 -35.38 15.21
N GLU A 324 -26.51 -34.48 16.13
CA GLU A 324 -25.60 -34.07 17.20
C GLU A 324 -25.04 -35.26 17.99
N GLY A 325 -23.71 -35.29 18.18
CA GLY A 325 -23.00 -36.34 18.91
C GLY A 325 -22.73 -37.62 18.11
N THR A 326 -22.94 -37.61 16.79
CA THR A 326 -22.61 -38.77 15.94
C THR A 326 -21.09 -38.93 15.81
N LEU A 327 -20.38 -37.82 15.62
CA LEU A 327 -18.92 -37.83 15.44
C LEU A 327 -18.24 -37.76 16.81
N GLN A 328 -17.41 -38.76 17.11
CA GLN A 328 -16.64 -38.79 18.35
C GLN A 328 -15.54 -37.73 18.32
N LYS A 329 -15.75 -36.64 19.05
CA LYS A 329 -14.77 -35.58 19.25
C LYS A 329 -13.90 -35.93 20.45
N ASN A 330 -13.00 -36.89 20.25
CA ASN A 330 -12.08 -37.34 21.29
C ASN A 330 -10.75 -36.58 21.15
N GLY A 331 -10.21 -36.09 22.26
CA GLY A 331 -8.86 -35.57 22.31
C GLY A 331 -8.18 -35.98 23.61
N GLU A 332 -6.87 -35.82 23.66
CA GLU A 332 -6.05 -36.11 24.83
C GLU A 332 -5.08 -34.95 25.09
N ILE A 333 -5.01 -34.47 26.34
CA ILE A 333 -3.92 -33.61 26.79
C ILE A 333 -2.71 -34.53 27.04
N THR A 334 -1.72 -34.44 26.15
CA THR A 334 -0.51 -35.28 26.19
C THR A 334 0.61 -34.67 27.04
N SER A 335 0.53 -33.37 27.31
CA SER A 335 1.49 -32.64 28.14
C SER A 335 0.89 -31.32 28.61
N LEU A 336 1.08 -31.00 29.89
CA LEU A 336 0.84 -29.69 30.47
C LEU A 336 2.07 -29.28 31.28
N LYS A 337 2.63 -28.10 31.00
CA LYS A 337 3.80 -27.59 31.71
C LYS A 337 3.83 -26.07 31.75
N ILE A 338 4.57 -25.55 32.72
CA ILE A 338 4.95 -24.14 32.80
C ILE A 338 6.32 -23.97 32.16
N VAL A 339 6.43 -23.02 31.23
CA VAL A 339 7.67 -22.67 30.54
C VAL A 339 8.10 -21.27 30.96
N GLY A 340 9.37 -21.16 31.35
CA GLY A 340 9.93 -19.97 31.99
C GLY A 340 10.10 -20.16 33.51
N GLU A 341 10.91 -19.30 34.11
CA GLU A 341 11.09 -19.27 35.57
C GLU A 341 10.00 -18.36 36.18
N PRO A 342 9.18 -18.87 37.13
CA PRO A 342 8.01 -18.15 37.65
C PRO A 342 8.38 -17.08 38.67
N TYR A 343 9.21 -16.11 38.27
CA TYR A 343 9.54 -14.97 39.13
C TYR A 343 8.36 -14.01 39.27
N VAL A 344 8.19 -13.47 40.47
CA VAL A 344 7.23 -12.39 40.70
C VAL A 344 7.54 -11.19 39.79
N GLY A 345 6.53 -10.73 39.05
CA GLY A 345 6.60 -9.68 38.04
C GLY A 345 7.14 -10.13 36.67
N HIS A 346 7.21 -11.44 36.40
CA HIS A 346 7.61 -11.98 35.10
C HIS A 346 6.48 -12.82 34.48
N GLU A 347 6.46 -12.85 33.15
CA GLU A 347 5.56 -13.72 32.40
C GLU A 347 6.10 -15.15 32.34
N VAL A 348 5.20 -16.11 32.56
CA VAL A 348 5.39 -17.53 32.25
C VAL A 348 4.41 -17.96 31.17
N ALA A 349 4.81 -18.95 30.36
CA ALA A 349 3.95 -19.57 29.38
C ALA A 349 3.37 -20.88 29.96
N ILE A 350 2.05 -21.00 29.91
CA ILE A 350 1.33 -22.25 30.19
C ILE A 350 1.21 -22.98 28.85
N GLU A 351 2.06 -23.99 28.64
CA GLU A 351 2.04 -24.80 27.42
C GLU A 351 1.27 -26.09 27.65
N THR A 352 0.26 -26.35 26.81
CA THR A 352 -0.45 -27.62 26.74
C THR A 352 -0.38 -28.22 25.34
N LYS A 353 -0.22 -29.53 25.24
CA LYS A 353 -0.25 -30.28 23.98
C LYS A 353 -1.50 -31.13 23.91
N ILE A 354 -2.34 -30.88 22.91
CA ILE A 354 -3.56 -31.65 22.67
C ILE A 354 -3.39 -32.48 21.42
N LYS A 355 -3.65 -33.78 21.54
CA LYS A 355 -3.75 -34.71 20.41
C LYS A 355 -5.20 -34.96 20.05
N ASN A 356 -5.55 -34.84 18.78
CA ASN A 356 -6.87 -35.24 18.29
C ASN A 356 -6.89 -36.77 18.11
N LEU A 357 -7.76 -37.46 18.83
CA LEU A 357 -7.96 -38.91 18.72
C LEU A 357 -9.22 -39.26 17.92
N GLY A 358 -9.97 -38.26 17.46
CA GLY A 358 -11.13 -38.43 16.59
C GLY A 358 -10.74 -38.81 15.16
N GLU A 359 -11.73 -39.24 14.40
CA GLU A 359 -11.59 -39.66 12.99
C GLU A 359 -11.59 -38.48 12.01
N ILE A 360 -11.97 -37.29 12.48
CA ILE A 360 -12.10 -36.07 11.66
C ILE A 360 -11.32 -34.91 12.29
N PRO A 361 -10.92 -33.90 11.48
CA PRO A 361 -10.37 -32.68 12.02
C PRO A 361 -11.37 -32.04 12.98
N SER A 362 -10.90 -31.55 14.12
CA SER A 362 -11.76 -31.01 15.16
C SER A 362 -11.20 -29.72 15.73
N ALA A 363 -12.08 -28.78 16.08
CA ALA A 363 -11.67 -27.49 16.63
C ALA A 363 -11.46 -27.60 18.14
N PHE A 364 -10.25 -27.36 18.59
CA PHE A 364 -9.87 -27.37 19.99
C PHE A 364 -9.64 -25.95 20.49
N LYS A 365 -10.17 -25.66 21.67
CA LYS A 365 -9.95 -24.43 22.43
C LYS A 365 -9.46 -24.81 23.81
N VAL A 366 -8.48 -24.08 24.32
CA VAL A 366 -7.92 -24.29 25.65
C VAL A 366 -8.34 -23.16 26.56
N LYS A 367 -8.84 -23.51 27.75
CA LYS A 367 -9.16 -22.61 28.85
C LYS A 367 -8.27 -22.96 30.03
N ALA A 368 -7.73 -21.97 30.72
CA ALA A 368 -6.95 -22.17 31.93
C ALA A 368 -7.52 -21.33 33.08
N ASP A 369 -7.90 -21.99 34.17
CA ASP A 369 -8.27 -21.36 35.43
C ASP A 369 -7.06 -21.39 36.36
N ILE A 370 -6.62 -20.22 36.81
CA ILE A 370 -5.43 -20.06 37.66
C ILE A 370 -5.88 -19.77 39.09
N TYR A 371 -5.36 -20.54 40.04
CA TYR A 371 -5.60 -20.41 41.47
C TYR A 371 -4.29 -20.13 42.20
N LYS A 372 -4.29 -19.24 43.19
CA LYS A 372 -3.18 -18.99 44.11
C LYS A 372 -3.61 -19.34 45.52
N ASP A 373 -2.89 -20.25 46.16
CA ASP A 373 -3.20 -20.74 47.51
C ASP A 373 -4.68 -21.15 47.66
N GLY A 374 -5.22 -21.83 46.64
CA GLY A 374 -6.61 -22.29 46.58
C GLY A 374 -7.66 -21.21 46.22
N LYS A 375 -7.25 -19.96 46.00
CA LYS A 375 -8.16 -18.87 45.59
C LYS A 375 -8.05 -18.61 44.09
N PHE A 376 -9.18 -18.53 43.41
CA PHE A 376 -9.21 -18.17 41.99
C PHE A 376 -8.61 -16.77 41.76
N VAL A 377 -7.75 -16.66 40.76
CA VAL A 377 -7.04 -15.42 40.39
C VAL A 377 -7.46 -14.95 39.00
N LYS A 378 -7.38 -15.83 37.99
CA LYS A 378 -7.53 -15.43 36.58
C LYS A 378 -8.05 -16.57 35.70
N HIS A 379 -8.78 -16.21 34.66
CA HIS A 379 -9.15 -17.09 33.55
C HIS A 379 -8.40 -16.67 32.28
N LEU A 380 -7.84 -17.63 31.57
CA LEU A 380 -7.19 -17.43 30.27
C LEU A 380 -7.82 -18.36 29.24
N GLU A 381 -7.81 -17.95 27.98
CA GLU A 381 -8.42 -18.73 26.90
C GLU A 381 -7.65 -18.53 25.60
N SER A 382 -7.47 -19.61 24.83
CA SER A 382 -6.84 -19.59 23.51
C SER A 382 -7.85 -19.31 22.40
N GLU A 383 -7.35 -19.00 21.21
CA GLU A 383 -8.16 -19.14 20.00
C GLU A 383 -8.52 -20.60 19.73
N LYS A 384 -9.58 -20.82 18.96
CA LYS A 384 -9.93 -22.16 18.43
C LYS A 384 -8.93 -22.51 17.33
N VAL A 385 -8.34 -23.70 17.41
CA VAL A 385 -7.44 -24.24 16.38
C VAL A 385 -7.99 -25.58 15.91
N LEU A 386 -8.05 -25.78 14.59
CA LEU A 386 -8.41 -27.07 14.01
C LEU A 386 -7.19 -27.99 14.05
N ILE A 387 -7.37 -29.21 14.54
CA ILE A 387 -6.32 -30.22 14.63
C ILE A 387 -6.77 -31.44 13.85
N GLU A 388 -5.94 -31.91 12.93
CA GLU A 388 -6.19 -33.10 12.10
C GLU A 388 -6.21 -34.40 12.93
N PRO A 389 -6.86 -35.48 12.44
CA PRO A 389 -6.85 -36.79 13.11
C PRO A 389 -5.43 -37.26 13.41
N ASN A 390 -5.20 -37.71 14.66
CA ASN A 390 -3.90 -38.15 15.19
C ASN A 390 -2.80 -37.07 15.28
N GLU A 391 -3.04 -35.84 14.84
CA GLU A 391 -2.09 -34.75 15.03
C GLU A 391 -2.11 -34.19 16.44
N THR A 392 -1.01 -33.54 16.82
CA THR A 392 -0.82 -32.92 18.14
C THR A 392 -0.47 -31.46 17.98
N GLN A 393 -1.27 -30.57 18.57
CA GLN A 393 -1.04 -29.13 18.56
C GLN A 393 -0.61 -28.64 19.94
N THR A 394 0.31 -27.67 19.97
CA THR A 394 0.68 -26.96 21.20
C THR A 394 -0.09 -25.65 21.30
N PHE A 395 -0.72 -25.42 22.45
CA PHE A 395 -1.32 -24.15 22.84
C PHE A 395 -0.46 -23.50 23.91
N SER A 396 -0.27 -22.19 23.83
CA SER A 396 0.51 -21.41 24.79
C SER A 396 -0.31 -20.22 25.28
N LEU A 397 -0.45 -20.10 26.59
CA LEU A 397 -1.15 -18.99 27.25
C LEU A 397 -0.16 -18.27 28.18
N SER A 398 -0.01 -16.95 28.02
CA SER A 398 0.88 -16.16 28.87
C SER A 398 0.20 -15.72 30.16
N TYR A 399 0.90 -15.86 31.29
CA TYR A 399 0.48 -15.38 32.60
C TYR A 399 1.61 -14.65 33.31
N GLU A 400 1.35 -13.44 33.81
CA GLU A 400 2.28 -12.70 34.67
C GLU A 400 2.11 -13.15 36.13
N VAL A 401 3.21 -13.54 36.78
CA VAL A 401 3.19 -14.00 38.17
C VAL A 401 3.16 -12.79 39.11
N ASP A 402 1.99 -12.44 39.62
CA ASP A 402 1.80 -11.18 40.37
C ASP A 402 2.39 -11.19 41.79
N GLU A 403 2.30 -12.32 42.50
CA GLU A 403 2.63 -12.41 43.92
C GLU A 403 3.36 -13.72 44.26
N LEU A 404 4.01 -13.76 45.42
CA LEU A 404 4.53 -15.00 45.97
C LEU A 404 3.38 -15.93 46.39
N GLY A 405 3.55 -17.22 46.18
CA GLY A 405 2.56 -18.23 46.55
C GLY A 405 2.71 -19.52 45.76
N GLU A 406 1.86 -20.49 46.08
CA GLU A 406 1.68 -21.70 45.27
C GLU A 406 0.53 -21.48 44.30
N TYR A 407 0.79 -21.74 43.01
CA TYR A 407 -0.16 -21.57 41.93
C TYR A 407 -0.57 -22.93 41.38
N GLU A 408 -1.88 -23.15 41.24
CA GLU A 408 -2.48 -24.30 40.56
C GLU A 408 -3.15 -23.79 39.27
N VAL A 409 -2.76 -24.36 38.12
CA VAL A 409 -3.34 -24.07 36.82
C VAL A 409 -4.15 -25.27 36.38
N LYS A 410 -5.47 -25.10 36.26
CA LYS A 410 -6.39 -26.12 35.74
C LYS A 410 -6.70 -25.81 34.29
N VAL A 411 -6.28 -26.68 33.40
CA VAL A 411 -6.51 -26.53 31.96
C VAL A 411 -7.68 -27.42 31.55
N ARG A 412 -8.63 -26.83 30.82
CA ARG A 412 -9.76 -27.55 30.21
C ARG A 412 -9.84 -27.27 28.72
N SER A 413 -10.32 -28.26 27.98
CA SER A 413 -10.68 -28.10 26.57
C SER A 413 -12.19 -28.06 26.36
N ASN A 414 -12.64 -27.53 25.22
CA ASN A 414 -14.04 -27.58 24.79
C ASN A 414 -14.58 -29.00 24.52
N HIS A 415 -13.71 -30.03 24.53
CA HIS A 415 -14.09 -31.44 24.45
C HIS A 415 -13.90 -32.18 25.78
N ASN A 416 -14.12 -31.50 26.90
CA ASN A 416 -14.12 -32.06 28.26
C ASN A 416 -12.82 -32.75 28.73
N MET A 417 -11.69 -32.49 28.08
CA MET A 417 -10.38 -32.84 28.63
C MET A 417 -10.02 -31.89 29.77
N GLU A 418 -9.40 -32.40 30.83
CA GLU A 418 -8.90 -31.61 31.96
C GLU A 418 -7.55 -32.16 32.42
N ASP A 419 -6.63 -31.25 32.74
CA ASP A 419 -5.35 -31.55 33.39
C ASP A 419 -4.95 -30.38 34.30
N ALA A 420 -4.05 -30.61 35.25
CA ALA A 420 -3.62 -29.58 36.20
C ALA A 420 -2.11 -29.62 36.47
N VAL A 421 -1.52 -28.44 36.60
CA VAL A 421 -0.11 -28.29 36.97
C VAL A 421 0.02 -27.29 38.12
N ILE A 422 0.93 -27.59 39.05
CA ILE A 422 1.24 -26.73 40.20
C ILE A 422 2.66 -26.19 40.05
N PHE A 423 2.84 -24.89 40.30
CA PHE A 423 4.15 -24.26 40.38
C PHE A 423 4.24 -23.28 41.55
N LYS A 424 5.46 -22.98 42.00
CA LYS A 424 5.71 -22.02 43.07
C LYS A 424 6.36 -20.77 42.53
N ALA A 425 5.80 -19.61 42.88
CA ALA A 425 6.38 -18.33 42.51
C ALA A 425 7.72 -18.13 43.23
N ILE A 426 8.72 -17.68 42.47
CA ILE A 426 10.06 -17.39 42.96
C ILE A 426 10.15 -15.88 43.20
N PRO A 427 10.71 -15.40 44.32
CA PRO A 427 10.93 -13.97 44.50
C PRO A 427 11.83 -13.46 43.38
N SER A 428 11.42 -12.41 42.68
CA SER A 428 12.35 -11.71 41.81
C SER A 428 13.52 -11.24 42.67
N THR A 429 14.72 -11.74 42.36
CA THR A 429 15.90 -11.17 43.00
C THR A 429 15.89 -9.69 42.66
N PRO A 430 16.04 -8.78 43.64
CA PRO A 430 16.20 -7.37 43.35
C PRO A 430 17.48 -7.27 42.53
N THR A 431 17.35 -7.30 41.20
CA THR A 431 18.42 -6.89 40.31
C THR A 431 18.78 -5.49 40.80
N GLY A 432 20.06 -5.26 41.08
CA GLY A 432 20.57 -4.06 41.75
C GLY A 432 20.37 -2.74 40.99
N ARG A 433 19.32 -2.60 40.16
CA ARG A 433 18.87 -1.37 39.51
C ARG A 433 18.51 -0.24 40.48
N PHE A 434 18.35 -0.53 41.78
CA PHE A 434 18.28 0.53 42.80
C PHE A 434 19.56 1.37 42.91
N LEU A 435 20.69 0.93 42.35
CA LEU A 435 21.93 1.72 42.29
C LEU A 435 22.17 2.42 40.95
N THR A 436 21.33 2.22 39.93
CA THR A 436 21.53 2.81 38.59
C THR A 436 20.40 3.72 38.12
N SER A 437 19.34 3.95 38.92
CA SER A 437 18.44 5.07 38.62
C SER A 437 19.22 6.38 38.76
N PRO A 438 19.29 7.24 37.72
CA PRO A 438 20.07 8.47 37.76
C PRO A 438 19.61 9.41 38.90
N GLU A 439 18.36 9.28 39.34
CA GLU A 439 17.76 10.08 40.40
C GLU A 439 18.37 9.78 41.79
N VAL A 440 18.66 8.51 42.10
CA VAL A 440 19.34 8.12 43.35
C VAL A 440 20.86 8.35 43.24
N GLY A 441 21.41 8.23 42.03
CA GLY A 441 22.80 8.57 41.72
C GLY A 441 23.13 10.04 41.97
N ILE A 442 22.25 10.96 41.55
CA ILE A 442 22.45 12.41 41.74
C ILE A 442 22.47 12.76 43.23
N GLY A 443 21.55 12.24 44.05
CA GLY A 443 21.53 12.50 45.49
C GLY A 443 22.79 12.02 46.21
N SER A 444 23.30 10.84 45.81
CA SER A 444 24.53 10.24 46.35
C SER A 444 25.77 11.04 45.95
N ILE A 445 25.86 11.46 44.70
CA ILE A 445 26.96 12.31 44.19
C ILE A 445 26.92 13.68 44.87
N LEU A 446 25.74 14.26 45.08
CA LEU A 446 25.60 15.56 45.75
C LEU A 446 26.07 15.50 47.21
N LEU A 447 25.78 14.40 47.92
CA LEU A 447 26.29 14.16 49.28
C LEU A 447 27.80 14.00 49.32
N ILE A 448 28.40 13.31 48.35
CA ILE A 448 29.86 13.16 48.23
C ILE A 448 30.50 14.52 47.88
N VAL A 449 29.92 15.29 46.96
CA VAL A 449 30.41 16.62 46.60
C VAL A 449 30.30 17.60 47.77
N LEU A 450 29.17 17.61 48.50
CA LEU A 450 28.98 18.46 49.67
C LEU A 450 29.91 18.08 50.83
N SER A 451 30.16 16.78 51.05
CA SER A 451 31.11 16.34 52.08
C SER A 451 32.56 16.69 51.71
N LEU A 452 32.96 16.55 50.45
CA LEU A 452 34.25 17.02 49.94
C LEU A 452 34.38 18.56 50.04
N TYR A 453 33.31 19.30 49.73
CA TYR A 453 33.30 20.76 49.85
C TYR A 453 33.38 21.20 51.32
N GLY A 454 32.67 20.52 52.22
CA GLY A 454 32.73 20.74 53.66
C GLY A 454 34.13 20.46 54.22
N MET A 455 34.77 19.36 53.81
CA MET A 455 36.15 19.03 54.17
C MET A 455 37.14 20.09 53.66
N ARG A 456 36.98 20.53 52.40
CA ARG A 456 37.82 21.58 51.81
C ARG A 456 37.63 22.94 52.50
N TYR A 457 36.39 23.31 52.82
CA TYR A 457 36.07 24.52 53.58
C TYR A 457 36.68 24.48 54.98
N ALA A 458 36.55 23.35 55.70
CA ALA A 458 37.16 23.16 57.01
C ALA A 458 38.69 23.25 56.95
N TYR A 459 39.31 22.67 55.93
CA TYR A 459 40.76 22.76 55.69
C TYR A 459 41.22 24.21 55.43
N HIS A 460 40.55 24.95 54.55
CA HIS A 460 40.91 26.35 54.25
C HIS A 460 40.64 27.30 55.42
N LYS A 461 39.58 27.05 56.22
CA LYS A 461 39.31 27.77 57.46
C LYS A 461 40.43 27.54 58.48
N LYS A 462 40.93 26.31 58.64
CA LYS A 462 42.04 25.98 59.55
C LYS A 462 43.38 26.61 59.14
N LYS A 463 43.61 26.80 57.83
CA LYS A 463 44.82 27.47 57.31
C LYS A 463 44.71 29.00 57.16
N GLY A 464 43.59 29.62 57.57
CA GLY A 464 43.43 31.07 57.57
C GLY A 464 43.23 31.71 56.19
N TYR A 465 42.91 30.92 55.16
CA TYR A 465 42.71 31.45 53.80
C TYR A 465 41.34 32.11 53.60
N ILE A 466 40.38 31.87 54.49
CA ILE A 466 39.04 32.47 54.43
C ILE A 466 38.99 33.57 55.49
N LYS A 467 39.19 34.83 55.07
CA LYS A 467 38.94 35.99 55.93
C LYS A 467 37.44 36.09 56.19
N GLN A 468 37.03 36.18 57.45
CA GLN A 468 35.64 36.47 57.82
C GLN A 468 35.23 37.81 57.19
N SER A 469 34.39 37.77 56.16
CA SER A 469 33.59 38.93 55.82
C SER A 469 32.61 39.15 56.98
N LYS A 470 32.70 40.34 57.61
CA LYS A 470 31.69 40.78 58.57
C LYS A 470 30.33 40.73 57.87
N PRO A 471 29.29 40.12 58.48
CA PRO A 471 27.96 40.16 57.91
C PRO A 471 27.51 41.62 57.85
N GLU A 472 27.21 42.07 56.65
CA GLU A 472 26.67 43.39 56.39
C GLU A 472 25.27 43.48 57.01
N ILE A 473 25.05 44.56 57.77
CA ILE A 473 23.85 44.78 58.56
C ILE A 473 22.67 44.95 57.59
N ILE A 474 21.75 43.98 57.58
CA ILE A 474 20.47 44.09 56.86
C ILE A 474 19.66 45.23 57.51
N PRO A 475 19.21 46.25 56.75
CA PRO A 475 18.42 47.35 57.32
C PRO A 475 17.06 46.86 57.83
N LYS A 476 16.70 47.31 59.03
CA LYS A 476 15.52 46.92 59.84
C LYS A 476 14.14 47.33 59.27
N ASN A 477 13.98 47.63 57.98
CA ASN A 477 12.74 48.18 57.43
C ASN A 477 11.97 47.22 56.51
N TYR A 478 11.67 46.01 56.99
CA TYR A 478 10.62 45.17 56.41
C TYR A 478 9.83 44.48 57.54
N LYS A 479 9.04 45.28 58.26
CA LYS A 479 8.09 44.78 59.26
C LYS A 479 6.81 45.62 59.26
N LYS A 480 6.09 45.62 58.14
CA LYS A 480 4.66 45.95 58.07
C LYS A 480 4.14 45.55 56.69
N ILE A 481 2.88 45.11 56.63
CA ILE A 481 2.17 44.49 55.49
C ILE A 481 2.56 43.00 55.42
N VAL A 482 1.85 42.03 56.00
CA VAL A 482 0.45 41.65 55.73
C VAL A 482 -0.16 41.01 56.99
N LYS A 483 -1.15 41.67 57.59
CA LYS A 483 -2.23 41.03 58.35
C LYS A 483 -3.51 41.62 57.80
N ASN A 484 -4.19 40.87 56.94
CA ASN A 484 -5.65 40.83 56.73
C ASN A 484 -5.94 40.24 55.34
N GLY A 485 -6.74 39.17 55.31
CA GLY A 485 -7.23 38.60 54.05
C GLY A 485 -7.52 37.11 54.09
N LYS A 486 -8.40 36.67 55.01
CA LYS A 486 -9.11 35.38 54.87
C LYS A 486 -10.26 35.57 53.88
N LYS A 487 -10.54 34.54 53.08
CA LYS A 487 -11.69 34.33 52.16
C LYS A 487 -11.55 34.90 50.74
N ASN A 488 -11.15 34.06 49.79
CA ASN A 488 -12.08 33.42 48.84
C ASN A 488 -11.28 32.53 47.87
N GLY A 489 -11.80 31.33 47.63
CA GLY A 489 -11.15 30.33 46.79
C GLY A 489 -11.10 30.75 45.32
N LYS A 490 -9.95 30.52 44.70
CA LYS A 490 -9.77 30.26 43.27
C LYS A 490 -8.47 29.47 43.09
N LYS A 491 -8.56 28.40 42.30
CA LYS A 491 -7.45 27.53 41.91
C LYS A 491 -6.37 28.37 41.22
N GLY A 492 -5.12 28.27 41.68
CA GLY A 492 -3.95 28.83 41.04
C GLY A 492 -3.13 27.71 40.40
N THR A 493 -3.01 27.75 39.09
CA THR A 493 -2.14 26.90 38.28
C THR A 493 -0.69 27.34 38.50
N PHE A 494 0.18 26.41 38.91
CA PHE A 494 1.62 26.60 38.84
C PHE A 494 2.09 26.13 37.46
N VAL A 495 2.66 27.04 36.67
CA VAL A 495 3.49 26.69 35.52
C VAL A 495 4.93 26.71 36.03
N LEU A 496 5.51 25.53 36.17
CA LEU A 496 6.96 25.38 36.30
C LEU A 496 7.51 25.38 34.87
N VAL A 497 8.33 26.38 34.55
CA VAL A 497 9.21 26.31 33.39
C VAL A 497 10.44 25.53 33.82
N CYS A 498 10.51 24.28 33.38
CA CYS A 498 11.75 23.58 33.08
C CYS A 498 11.67 23.18 31.61
#